data_AF-A0A067TQ09-F1
#
_entry.id   AF-A0A067TQ09-F1
#
_cell.length_a   1.000
_cell.length_b   1.000
_cell.length_c   1.000
_cell.angle_alpha   90.00
_cell.angle_beta   90.00
_cell.angle_gamma   90.00
#
_symmetry.space_group_name_H-M   'P 1'
#
loop_
_entity.id
_entity.type
_entity.pdbx_description
1 polymer ?
#
loop_
_entity_poly.entity_id
_entity_poly.type
_entity_poly.pdbx_seq_one_letter_code
_entity_poly.pdbx_strand_id
1 'polypeptide(L)'
;MSFYTNCDVNIHGGSSNIISGDQIIYTPSHGSSSGFERLEKQVAANALHNSGEVSARPNCHPGTRIAILDYLIAWATALTYPHPIIWLHGPAGTGKSAIQRTVAQLLYEKKLLLASFFFFRTAVGRNSAYNFIATISYQLALSIPATRPHIGQAVEMNPIIFSLSLWDQAQALVLSPILVGS
;
A
#
# COMPACT_ATOMS: atom_id res chain seq x y z
N MET A 1 -0.96 2.97 -64.23
CA MET A 1 -1.71 1.71 -64.34
C MET A 1 -1.40 0.88 -63.12
N SER A 2 -2.48 0.48 -62.46
CA SER A 2 -2.62 -0.55 -61.43
C SER A 2 -1.81 -0.47 -60.14
N PHE A 3 -2.49 0.12 -59.15
CA PHE A 3 -2.74 -0.44 -57.83
C PHE A 3 -2.74 -1.98 -57.80
N TYR A 4 -2.10 -2.57 -56.79
CA TYR A 4 -2.33 -3.95 -56.41
C TYR A 4 -3.30 -3.98 -55.22
N THR A 5 -4.42 -4.66 -55.43
CA THR A 5 -5.50 -4.92 -54.48
C THR A 5 -5.45 -6.36 -53.95
N ASN A 6 -6.00 -6.46 -52.75
CA ASN A 6 -6.65 -7.59 -52.09
C ASN A 6 -5.80 -8.69 -51.43
N CYS A 7 -5.98 -8.72 -50.10
CA CYS A 7 -5.77 -9.85 -49.22
C CYS A 7 -6.95 -10.82 -49.37
N ASP A 8 -6.67 -12.04 -49.83
CA ASP A 8 -7.55 -13.18 -49.57
C ASP A 8 -7.14 -13.81 -48.24
N VAL A 9 -8.00 -13.68 -47.23
CA VAL A 9 -7.92 -14.51 -46.02
C VAL A 9 -9.19 -15.35 -45.97
N ASN A 10 -9.03 -16.62 -46.30
CA ASN A 10 -10.04 -17.66 -46.14
C ASN A 10 -10.10 -18.08 -44.66
N ILE A 11 -11.23 -17.82 -43.99
CA ILE A 11 -11.53 -18.40 -42.68
C ILE A 11 -12.31 -19.70 -42.91
N HIS A 12 -11.72 -20.84 -42.60
CA HIS A 12 -12.44 -22.12 -42.51
C HIS A 12 -12.68 -22.46 -41.05
N GLY A 13 -13.95 -22.63 -40.69
CA GLY A 13 -14.38 -23.25 -39.43
C GLY A 13 -14.73 -22.26 -38.33
N GLY A 14 -16.00 -21.86 -38.27
CA GLY A 14 -16.59 -21.19 -37.11
C GLY A 14 -18.10 -21.39 -37.11
N SER A 15 -18.62 -22.08 -36.10
CA SER A 15 -20.05 -22.28 -35.89
C SER A 15 -20.77 -20.94 -35.70
N SER A 16 -21.76 -20.66 -36.55
CA SER A 16 -22.66 -19.51 -36.37
C SER A 16 -23.78 -19.87 -35.40
N ASN A 17 -23.80 -19.21 -34.25
CA ASN A 17 -25.01 -19.09 -33.44
C ASN A 17 -25.58 -17.69 -33.66
N ILE A 18 -26.64 -17.59 -34.44
CA ILE A 18 -27.41 -16.35 -34.58
C ILE A 18 -28.32 -16.25 -33.36
N ILE A 19 -27.92 -15.46 -32.37
CA ILE A 19 -28.76 -15.12 -31.21
C ILE A 19 -29.37 -13.74 -31.51
N SER A 20 -30.67 -13.73 -31.83
CA SER A 20 -31.42 -12.48 -31.98
C SER A 20 -31.75 -11.94 -30.59
N GLY A 21 -30.93 -10.99 -30.13
CA GLY A 21 -31.09 -10.30 -28.85
C GLY A 21 -30.12 -9.14 -28.79
N ASP A 22 -30.64 -7.97 -28.41
CA ASP A 22 -29.89 -6.71 -28.32
C ASP A 22 -28.70 -6.86 -27.36
N GLN A 23 -27.47 -7.00 -27.90
CA GLN A 23 -26.26 -6.98 -27.09
C GLN A 23 -25.76 -5.54 -26.98
N ILE A 24 -25.93 -4.95 -25.79
CA ILE A 24 -25.20 -3.75 -25.39
C ILE A 24 -23.73 -4.16 -25.23
N ILE A 25 -22.90 -3.81 -26.22
CA ILE A 25 -21.44 -3.93 -26.11
C ILE A 25 -20.97 -2.86 -25.13
N TYR A 26 -20.70 -3.25 -23.88
CA TYR A 26 -19.92 -2.44 -22.96
C TYR A 26 -18.48 -2.41 -23.48
N THR A 27 -18.14 -1.36 -24.25
CA THR A 27 -16.73 -1.05 -24.50
C THR A 27 -16.11 -0.57 -23.19
N PRO A 28 -15.03 -1.20 -22.69
CA PRO A 28 -14.34 -0.68 -21.51
C PRO A 28 -13.77 0.69 -21.88
N SER A 29 -14.25 1.74 -21.22
CA SER A 29 -13.73 3.09 -21.36
C SER A 29 -12.28 3.13 -20.83
N HIS A 30 -11.31 2.94 -21.71
CA HIS A 30 -9.88 3.16 -21.43
C HIS A 30 -9.58 4.66 -21.32
N GLY A 31 -10.00 5.30 -20.22
CA GLY A 31 -9.75 6.74 -20.02
C GLY A 31 -9.71 7.25 -18.57
N SER A 32 -10.16 6.49 -17.58
CA SER A 32 -10.07 6.90 -16.17
C SER A 32 -9.18 5.91 -15.41
N SER A 33 -8.00 6.38 -14.95
CA SER A 33 -7.21 5.60 -13.98
C SER A 33 -8.08 5.26 -12.78
N SER A 34 -8.12 3.97 -12.41
CA SER A 34 -8.89 3.51 -11.25
C SER A 34 -8.43 4.25 -9.99
N GLY A 35 -9.31 4.39 -8.98
CA GLY A 35 -8.95 5.07 -7.74
C GLY A 35 -7.74 4.44 -7.05
N PHE A 36 -7.57 3.12 -7.23
CA PHE A 36 -6.41 2.42 -6.70
C PHE A 36 -5.10 2.77 -7.43
N GLU A 37 -5.11 2.95 -8.76
CA GLU A 37 -3.95 3.47 -9.50
C GLU A 37 -3.59 4.90 -9.07
N ARG A 38 -4.58 5.71 -8.70
CA ARG A 38 -4.35 7.07 -8.17
C ARG A 38 -3.71 7.02 -6.78
N LEU A 39 -4.11 6.06 -5.94
CA LEU A 39 -3.48 5.79 -4.66
C LEU A 39 -2.01 5.40 -4.84
N GLU A 40 -1.71 4.49 -5.76
CA GLU A 40 -0.35 4.01 -6.06
C GLU A 40 0.62 5.17 -6.37
N LYS A 41 0.16 6.19 -7.10
CA LYS A 41 0.94 7.39 -7.42
C LYS A 41 1.31 8.24 -6.20
N GLN A 42 0.61 8.07 -5.08
CA GLN A 42 0.88 8.78 -3.83
C GLN A 42 1.71 7.96 -2.83
N VAL A 43 2.12 6.74 -3.18
CA VAL A 43 2.90 5.87 -2.30
C VAL A 43 4.36 6.29 -2.26
N ALA A 44 4.89 6.51 -1.06
CA ALA A 44 6.32 6.68 -0.84
C ALA A 44 6.99 5.30 -0.69
N ALA A 45 7.26 4.62 -1.82
CA ALA A 45 7.83 3.27 -1.83
C ALA A 45 9.17 3.16 -1.07
N ASN A 46 9.96 4.23 -1.03
CA ASN A 46 11.21 4.32 -0.28
C ASN A 46 11.02 4.37 1.26
N ALA A 47 9.80 4.59 1.75
CA ALA A 47 9.46 4.62 3.18
C ALA A 47 9.16 3.25 3.79
N LEU A 48 8.94 2.21 2.96
CA LEU A 48 8.60 0.87 3.43
C LEU A 48 9.79 0.21 4.14
N HIS A 49 9.51 -0.69 5.08
CA HIS A 49 10.55 -1.43 5.80
C HIS A 49 11.46 -2.26 4.89
N ASN A 50 10.93 -2.76 3.78
CA ASN A 50 11.62 -3.59 2.79
C ASN A 50 12.07 -2.79 1.55
N SER A 51 12.01 -1.45 1.58
CA SER A 51 12.55 -0.63 0.50
C SER A 51 14.08 -0.77 0.42
N GLY A 52 14.66 -0.65 -0.77
CA GLY A 52 16.13 -0.75 -0.94
C GLY A 52 16.91 0.20 -0.04
N GLU A 53 16.41 1.42 0.18
CA GLU A 53 17.04 2.39 1.07
C GLU A 53 16.97 2.02 2.56
N VAL A 54 15.87 1.41 3.00
CA VAL A 54 15.68 1.03 4.41
C VAL A 54 16.41 -0.28 4.70
N SER A 55 16.33 -1.25 3.80
CA SER A 55 16.98 -2.56 3.92
C SER A 55 18.50 -2.49 3.82
N ALA A 56 19.05 -1.52 3.08
CA ALA A 56 20.50 -1.26 3.05
C ALA A 56 21.05 -0.73 4.38
N ARG A 57 20.21 -0.20 5.27
CA ARG A 57 20.65 0.29 6.59
C ARG A 57 20.70 -0.87 7.59
N PRO A 58 21.73 -0.92 8.46
CA PRO A 58 21.91 -2.06 9.34
C PRO A 58 20.75 -2.18 10.34
N ASN A 59 20.31 -3.41 10.56
CA ASN A 59 19.51 -3.79 11.72
C ASN A 59 20.40 -3.85 12.99
N CYS A 60 19.81 -4.18 14.14
CA CYS A 60 20.58 -4.51 15.31
C CYS A 60 21.49 -5.71 15.01
N HIS A 61 22.72 -5.68 15.55
CA HIS A 61 23.60 -6.84 15.46
C HIS A 61 22.95 -8.03 16.19
N PRO A 62 23.10 -9.26 15.65
CA PRO A 62 22.58 -10.46 16.31
C PRO A 62 23.05 -10.55 17.77
N GLY A 63 22.16 -10.94 18.68
CA GLY A 63 22.47 -11.06 20.11
C GLY A 63 22.58 -9.73 20.87
N THR A 64 22.30 -8.58 20.23
CA THR A 64 22.31 -7.27 20.89
C THR A 64 20.90 -6.73 21.11
N ARG A 65 20.74 -5.81 22.06
CA ARG A 65 19.46 -5.11 22.31
C ARG A 65 18.26 -6.04 22.57
N ILE A 66 18.52 -7.27 22.99
CA ILE A 66 17.53 -8.34 23.19
C ILE A 66 16.37 -7.84 24.07
N ALA A 67 16.67 -7.33 25.27
CA ALA A 67 15.65 -6.90 26.22
C ALA A 67 14.67 -5.85 25.66
N ILE A 68 15.16 -4.87 24.87
CA ILE A 68 14.29 -3.85 24.28
C ILE A 68 13.53 -4.39 23.05
N LEU A 69 14.15 -5.28 22.27
CA LEU A 69 13.46 -5.93 21.15
C LEU A 69 12.32 -6.81 21.67
N ASP A 70 12.56 -7.63 22.68
CA ASP A 70 11.55 -8.49 23.29
C ASP A 70 10.39 -7.67 23.86
N TYR A 71 10.69 -6.58 24.56
CA TYR A 71 9.67 -5.66 25.06
C TYR A 71 8.80 -5.08 23.93
N LEU A 72 9.42 -4.60 22.84
CA LEU A 72 8.68 -4.00 21.72
C LEU A 72 7.85 -5.03 20.94
N ILE A 73 8.37 -6.25 20.79
CA ILE A 73 7.63 -7.34 20.15
C ILE A 73 6.45 -7.76 21.02
N ALA A 74 6.67 -7.99 22.32
CA ALA A 74 5.60 -8.34 23.26
C ALA A 74 4.50 -7.27 23.29
N TRP A 75 4.89 -5.98 23.28
CA TRP A 75 3.94 -4.88 23.14
C TRP A 75 3.17 -4.96 21.84
N ALA A 76 3.84 -5.11 20.69
CA ALA A 76 3.17 -5.10 19.38
C ALA A 76 2.19 -6.27 19.20
N THR A 77 2.44 -7.41 19.85
CA THR A 77 1.63 -8.63 19.71
C THR A 77 0.62 -8.84 20.84
N ALA A 78 0.48 -7.90 21.79
CA ALA A 78 -0.47 -8.01 22.88
C ALA A 78 -1.93 -7.99 22.36
N LEU A 79 -2.83 -8.80 22.91
CA LEU A 79 -4.24 -8.81 22.47
C LEU A 79 -5.04 -7.58 22.94
N THR A 80 -4.56 -6.90 23.98
CA THR A 80 -5.16 -5.68 24.53
C THR A 80 -4.07 -4.64 24.72
N TYR A 81 -4.36 -3.41 24.29
CA TYR A 81 -3.38 -2.33 24.26
C TYR A 81 -3.87 -1.16 25.12
N PRO A 82 -3.44 -1.02 26.38
CA PRO A 82 -3.70 0.20 27.13
C PRO A 82 -3.00 1.42 26.48
N HIS A 83 -1.91 1.19 25.74
CA HIS A 83 -1.13 2.22 25.07
C HIS A 83 -0.82 1.82 23.61
N PRO A 84 -1.57 2.34 22.62
CA PRO A 84 -1.41 1.98 21.20
C PRO A 84 -0.19 2.62 20.52
N ILE A 85 0.59 3.42 21.26
CA ILE A 85 1.79 4.10 20.77
C ILE A 85 2.92 3.92 21.79
N ILE A 86 4.10 3.51 21.30
CA ILE A 86 5.34 3.51 22.10
C ILE A 86 6.28 4.62 21.64
N TRP A 87 6.83 5.33 22.62
CA TRP A 87 7.91 6.30 22.43
C TRP A 87 9.28 5.68 22.75
N LEU A 88 10.04 5.29 21.71
CA LEU A 88 11.44 4.87 21.85
C LEU A 88 12.39 6.07 21.85
N HIS A 89 12.91 6.43 23.03
CA HIS A 89 13.84 7.56 23.23
C HIS A 89 15.22 7.13 23.69
N GLY A 90 16.16 8.05 23.59
CA GLY A 90 17.55 7.87 24.03
C GLY A 90 18.51 8.80 23.28
N PRO A 91 19.79 8.86 23.70
CA PRO A 91 20.79 9.73 23.09
C PRO A 91 20.93 9.57 21.57
N ALA A 92 21.39 10.60 20.88
CA ALA A 92 21.72 10.50 19.46
C ALA A 92 22.77 9.41 19.22
N GLY A 93 22.69 8.70 18.09
CA GLY A 93 23.65 7.64 17.74
C GLY A 93 23.46 6.29 18.42
N THR A 94 22.51 6.12 19.36
CA THR A 94 22.33 4.84 20.09
C THR A 94 21.65 3.72 19.29
N GLY A 95 21.40 3.92 18.00
CA GLY A 95 20.82 2.90 17.14
C GLY A 95 19.30 2.74 17.24
N LYS A 96 18.55 3.73 17.74
CA LYS A 96 17.07 3.68 17.81
C LYS A 96 16.40 3.29 16.49
N SER A 97 16.87 3.84 15.37
CA SER A 97 16.35 3.47 14.05
C SER A 97 16.71 2.03 13.65
N ALA A 98 17.84 1.49 14.11
CA ALA A 98 18.19 0.08 13.91
C ALA A 98 17.26 -0.84 14.71
N ILE A 99 16.89 -0.44 15.94
CA ILE A 99 15.88 -1.15 16.75
C ILE A 99 14.54 -1.17 16.01
N GLN A 100 14.04 -0.02 15.55
CA GLN A 100 12.77 0.06 14.82
C GLN A 100 12.76 -0.78 13.54
N ARG A 101 13.85 -0.77 12.76
CA ARG A 101 13.98 -1.64 11.57
C ARG A 101 13.98 -3.12 11.93
N THR A 102 14.69 -3.50 12.99
CA THR A 102 14.72 -4.89 13.47
C THR A 102 13.34 -5.34 13.92
N VAL A 103 12.59 -4.51 14.66
CA VAL A 103 11.21 -4.81 15.07
C VAL A 103 10.30 -4.97 13.85
N ALA A 104 10.37 -4.06 12.86
CA ALA A 104 9.59 -4.18 11.64
C ALA A 104 9.90 -5.48 10.88
N GLN A 105 11.18 -5.84 10.74
CA GLN A 105 11.62 -7.07 10.11
C GLN A 105 11.07 -8.31 10.83
N LEU A 106 11.17 -8.36 12.16
CA LEU A 106 10.67 -9.48 12.98
C LEU A 106 9.15 -9.63 12.89
N LEU A 107 8.40 -8.51 12.89
CA LEU A 107 6.95 -8.54 12.72
C LEU A 107 6.54 -8.96 11.31
N TYR A 108 7.28 -8.54 10.28
CA TYR A 108 7.07 -8.97 8.91
C TYR A 108 7.27 -10.47 8.75
N GLU A 109 8.38 -11.02 9.26
CA GLU A 109 8.67 -12.46 9.24
C GLU A 109 7.60 -13.29 9.96
N LYS A 110 6.99 -12.73 11.01
CA LYS A 110 5.87 -13.35 11.74
C LYS A 110 4.50 -13.15 11.08
N LYS A 111 4.42 -12.44 9.95
CA LYS A 111 3.16 -12.06 9.27
C LYS A 111 2.21 -11.23 10.16
N LEU A 112 2.79 -10.41 11.04
CA LEU A 112 2.06 -9.55 11.97
C LEU A 112 2.19 -8.05 11.62
N LEU A 113 3.07 -7.69 10.69
CA LEU A 113 3.24 -6.31 10.25
C LEU A 113 2.18 -5.95 9.20
N LEU A 114 1.17 -5.17 9.59
CA LEU A 114 0.14 -4.69 8.67
C LEU A 114 0.68 -3.69 7.64
N ALA A 115 1.42 -2.70 8.13
CA ALA A 115 2.01 -1.62 7.34
C ALA A 115 3.22 -0.99 8.07
N SER A 116 4.07 -0.30 7.32
CA SER A 116 5.26 0.40 7.83
C SER A 116 5.51 1.72 7.11
N PHE A 117 6.06 2.70 7.83
CA PHE A 117 6.52 3.95 7.23
C PHE A 117 7.70 4.52 8.02
N PHE A 118 8.86 4.64 7.38
CA PHE A 118 10.06 5.21 7.98
C PHE A 118 10.27 6.65 7.51
N PHE A 119 9.91 7.62 8.35
CA PHE A 119 10.21 9.03 8.14
C PHE A 119 11.73 9.27 8.04
N PHE A 120 12.12 10.16 7.14
CA PHE A 120 13.52 10.56 6.98
C PHE A 120 13.60 12.01 6.51
N ARG A 121 14.23 12.86 7.35
CA ARG A 121 14.19 14.33 7.22
C ARG A 121 14.72 14.86 5.89
N THR A 122 15.69 14.17 5.28
CA THR A 122 16.36 14.61 4.06
C THR A 122 15.86 13.91 2.80
N ALA A 123 14.88 13.01 2.90
CA ALA A 123 14.29 12.37 1.73
C ALA A 123 12.91 12.96 1.41
N VAL A 124 12.75 13.40 0.16
CA VAL A 124 11.45 13.84 -0.38
C VAL A 124 10.45 12.70 -0.27
N GLY A 125 9.21 13.03 0.13
CA GLY A 125 8.14 12.07 0.38
C GLY A 125 8.23 11.35 1.74
N ARG A 126 9.32 11.55 2.48
CA ARG A 126 9.55 10.98 3.83
C ARG A 126 9.85 12.04 4.89
N ASN A 127 9.99 13.30 4.47
CA ASN A 127 10.25 14.45 5.33
C ASN A 127 8.97 15.14 5.83
N SER A 128 7.81 14.72 5.34
CA SER A 128 6.48 15.17 5.77
C SER A 128 5.51 13.99 5.85
N ALA A 129 4.33 14.22 6.41
CA ALA A 129 3.26 13.23 6.47
C ALA A 129 2.40 13.15 5.20
N TYR A 130 2.74 13.90 4.14
CA TYR A 130 1.92 14.00 2.93
C TYR A 130 1.62 12.64 2.29
N ASN A 131 2.63 11.77 2.15
CA ASN A 131 2.44 10.43 1.58
C ASN A 131 2.11 9.36 2.62
N PHE A 132 2.04 9.71 3.91
CA PHE A 132 1.95 8.74 5.01
C PHE A 132 0.68 7.90 4.91
N ILE A 133 -0.50 8.53 4.88
CA ILE A 133 -1.77 7.80 4.87
C ILE A 133 -1.96 7.02 3.58
N ALA A 134 -1.63 7.59 2.42
CA ALA A 134 -1.68 6.88 1.15
C ALA A 134 -0.81 5.61 1.16
N THR A 135 0.41 5.70 1.69
CA THR A 135 1.34 4.58 1.79
C THR A 135 0.86 3.50 2.77
N ILE A 136 0.24 3.89 3.90
CA ILE A 136 -0.36 2.95 4.84
C ILE A 136 -1.59 2.26 4.22
N SER A 137 -2.45 3.02 3.53
CA SER A 137 -3.67 2.49 2.89
C SER A 137 -3.34 1.51 1.77
N TYR A 138 -2.29 1.78 0.99
CA TYR A 138 -1.80 0.84 -0.01
C TYR A 138 -1.31 -0.48 0.63
N GLN A 139 -0.49 -0.41 1.68
CA GLN A 139 -0.05 -1.61 2.42
C GLN A 139 -1.20 -2.37 3.06
N LEU A 140 -2.20 -1.66 3.61
CA LEU A 140 -3.43 -2.23 4.14
C LEU A 140 -4.18 -3.05 3.07
N ALA A 141 -4.34 -2.50 1.86
CA ALA A 141 -4.99 -3.20 0.76
C ALA A 141 -4.25 -4.46 0.30
N LEU A 142 -2.92 -4.52 0.49
CA LEU A 142 -2.14 -5.72 0.21
C LEU A 142 -2.28 -6.76 1.34
N SER A 143 -2.29 -6.32 2.59
CA SER A 143 -2.38 -7.19 3.76
C SER A 143 -3.81 -7.70 4.02
N ILE A 144 -4.83 -6.90 3.67
CA ILE A 144 -6.26 -7.21 3.80
C ILE A 144 -6.94 -6.92 2.46
N PRO A 145 -6.90 -7.86 1.48
CA PRO A 145 -7.39 -7.63 0.12
C PRO A 145 -8.85 -7.17 0.01
N ALA A 146 -9.69 -7.52 0.99
CA ALA A 146 -11.09 -7.07 1.07
C ALA A 146 -11.24 -5.54 1.15
N THR A 147 -10.22 -4.83 1.65
CA THR A 147 -10.24 -3.36 1.76
C THR A 147 -9.96 -2.65 0.43
N ARG A 148 -9.31 -3.33 -0.53
CA ARG A 148 -8.89 -2.76 -1.83
C ARG A 148 -10.02 -2.07 -2.61
N PRO A 149 -11.19 -2.68 -2.85
CA PRO A 149 -12.27 -2.01 -3.59
C PRO A 149 -12.81 -0.77 -2.87
N HIS A 150 -12.95 -0.83 -1.54
CA HIS A 150 -13.43 0.31 -0.75
C HIS A 150 -12.47 1.50 -0.79
N ILE A 151 -11.16 1.22 -0.71
CA ILE A 151 -10.12 2.25 -0.83
C ILE A 151 -10.14 2.87 -2.24
N GLY A 152 -10.22 2.04 -3.29
CA GLY A 152 -10.32 2.52 -4.68
C GLY A 152 -11.54 3.42 -4.89
N GLN A 153 -12.72 2.98 -4.42
CA GLN A 153 -13.95 3.75 -4.51
C GLN A 153 -13.87 5.08 -3.76
N ALA A 154 -13.28 5.11 -2.55
CA ALA A 154 -13.11 6.34 -1.79
C ALA A 154 -12.28 7.39 -2.54
N VAL A 155 -11.22 6.96 -3.24
CA VAL A 155 -10.37 7.84 -4.07
C VAL A 155 -11.10 8.29 -5.34
N GLU A 156 -11.94 7.44 -5.94
CA GLU A 156 -12.77 7.79 -7.09
C GLU A 156 -13.82 8.84 -6.74
N MET A 157 -14.50 8.67 -5.60
CA MET A 157 -15.52 9.59 -5.11
C MET A 157 -14.94 10.93 -4.66
N ASN A 158 -13.70 10.94 -4.14
CA ASN A 158 -13.03 12.16 -3.71
C ASN A 158 -11.58 12.22 -4.24
N PRO A 159 -11.37 12.71 -5.48
CA PRO A 159 -10.04 12.77 -6.08
C PRO A 159 -9.04 13.69 -5.35
N ILE A 160 -9.51 14.66 -4.56
CA ILE A 160 -8.66 15.60 -3.81
C ILE A 160 -8.31 15.09 -2.40
N ILE A 161 -8.70 13.86 -2.06
CA ILE A 161 -8.55 13.28 -0.71
C ILE A 161 -7.12 13.43 -0.14
N PHE A 162 -6.09 13.30 -0.96
CA PHE A 162 -4.68 13.40 -0.54
C PHE A 162 -4.25 14.81 -0.13
N SER A 163 -5.03 15.83 -0.46
CA SER A 163 -4.82 17.22 -0.01
C SER A 163 -5.59 17.57 1.27
N LEU A 164 -6.43 16.67 1.77
CA LEU A 164 -7.19 16.88 3.01
C LEU A 164 -6.32 16.63 4.25
N SER A 165 -6.89 16.85 5.43
CA SER A 165 -6.20 16.57 6.69
C SER A 165 -5.82 15.10 6.81
N LEU A 166 -4.77 14.78 7.59
CA LEU A 166 -4.38 13.39 7.83
C LEU A 166 -5.51 12.56 8.45
N TRP A 167 -6.36 13.19 9.26
CA TRP A 167 -7.50 12.53 9.87
C TRP A 167 -8.57 12.17 8.84
N ASP A 168 -8.93 13.11 7.96
CA ASP A 168 -9.93 12.83 6.90
C ASP A 168 -9.43 11.74 5.95
N GLN A 169 -8.14 11.78 5.60
CA GLN A 169 -7.50 10.72 4.83
C GLN A 169 -7.57 9.37 5.57
N ALA A 170 -7.21 9.34 6.86
CA ALA A 170 -7.21 8.10 7.64
C ALA A 170 -8.61 7.52 7.82
N GLN A 171 -9.60 8.38 8.07
CA GLN A 171 -11.00 7.98 8.20
C GLN A 171 -11.50 7.30 6.93
N ALA A 172 -11.25 7.90 5.77
CA ALA A 172 -11.76 7.42 4.50
C ALA A 172 -10.95 6.25 3.90
N LEU A 173 -9.62 6.22 4.07
CA LEU A 173 -8.74 5.26 3.40
C LEU A 173 -8.24 4.12 4.30
N VAL A 174 -8.40 4.24 5.63
CA VAL A 174 -7.95 3.21 6.59
C VAL A 174 -9.12 2.72 7.44
N LEU A 175 -9.77 3.60 8.20
CA LEU A 175 -10.78 3.20 9.18
C LEU A 175 -12.05 2.67 8.51
N SER A 176 -12.64 3.42 7.58
CA SER A 176 -13.89 3.01 6.92
C SER A 176 -13.71 1.71 6.12
N PRO A 177 -12.63 1.50 5.33
CA PRO A 177 -12.39 0.23 4.65
C PRO A 177 -12.24 -0.97 5.59
N ILE A 178 -11.61 -0.80 6.76
CA ILE A 178 -11.48 -1.88 7.76
C ILE A 178 -12.84 -2.24 8.35
N LEU A 179 -13.67 -1.25 8.68
CA LEU A 179 -14.98 -1.49 9.32
C LEU A 179 -16.04 -2.08 8.38
N VAL A 180 -15.93 -1.81 7.08
CA VAL A 180 -16.85 -2.35 6.06
C VAL A 180 -16.39 -3.72 5.55
N GLY A 181 -15.07 -3.98 5.56
CA GLY A 181 -14.47 -5.22 5.07
C GLY A 181 -14.17 -6.28 6.13
N SER A 182 -14.51 -6.06 7.41
CA SER A 182 -14.32 -7.00 8.54
C SER A 182 -15.54 -7.85 8.85
#